data_AF-A0A3D4WNR0-F1
#
_entry.id   AF-A0A3D4WNR0-F1
#
_cell.length_a   1.000
_cell.length_b   1.000
_cell.length_c   1.000
_cell.angle_alpha   90.00
_cell.angle_beta   90.00
_cell.angle_gamma   90.00
#
_symmetry.space_group_name_H-M   'P 1'
#
loop_
_entity.id
_entity.type
_entity.pdbx_description
1 polymer ?
#
loop_
_entity_poly.entity_id
_entity_poly.type
_entity_poly.pdbx_seq_one_letter_code
_entity_poly.pdbx_strand_id
1 'polypeptide(L)'
;MDALVRLHLAAHGLLTTVDDTLARCGAPAEHAIWRLLRKGGLLPGDAIAGAVSWAPQAFTHRADLLRQQHSQQADLSVSLAASAGWEGEAAAAFHARLAVARRDLTVAAESSLAMAGCFDELAAWLVGARLRLAHKLAATLSSAEAVTLKLGIVAGLPSQTVQASAAAEIGVVLLSEVDLFWEGGLEISERWEARLEAAVALEAPAVQASATLHVDY
;
A
#
# COMPACT_ATOMS: atom_id res chain seq x y z
N MET A 1 5.16 -18.81 -1.86
CA MET A 1 3.93 -18.63 -1.04
C MET A 1 4.37 -18.24 0.36
N ASP A 2 3.92 -17.10 0.87
CA ASP A 2 4.35 -16.62 2.19
C ASP A 2 3.58 -17.28 3.35
N ALA A 3 4.01 -17.01 4.58
CA ALA A 3 3.41 -17.61 5.78
C ALA A 3 1.94 -17.24 5.96
N LEU A 4 1.57 -15.98 5.67
CA LEU A 4 0.21 -15.49 5.83
C LEU A 4 -0.76 -16.22 4.89
N VAL A 5 -0.39 -16.41 3.61
CA VAL A 5 -1.24 -17.16 2.66
C VAL A 5 -1.45 -18.59 3.13
N ARG A 6 -0.41 -19.28 3.59
CA ARG A 6 -0.51 -20.66 4.09
C ARG A 6 -1.40 -20.75 5.33
N LEU A 7 -1.22 -19.82 6.28
CA LEU A 7 -2.02 -19.78 7.50
C LEU A 7 -3.47 -19.39 7.23
N HIS A 8 -3.73 -18.47 6.29
CA HIS A 8 -5.09 -18.10 5.90
C HIS A 8 -5.85 -19.31 5.34
N LEU A 9 -5.23 -20.11 4.47
CA LEU A 9 -5.82 -21.36 3.99
C LEU A 9 -6.12 -22.34 5.13
N ALA A 10 -5.18 -22.51 6.07
CA ALA A 10 -5.37 -23.39 7.24
C ALA A 10 -6.43 -22.85 8.22
N ALA A 11 -6.56 -21.52 8.33
CA ALA A 11 -7.48 -20.84 9.23
C ALA A 11 -8.88 -20.66 8.66
N HIS A 12 -9.10 -20.94 7.38
CA HIS A 12 -10.35 -20.61 6.68
C HIS A 12 -11.60 -21.07 7.44
N GLY A 13 -11.64 -22.33 7.89
CA GLY A 13 -12.78 -22.85 8.64
C GLY A 13 -13.00 -22.15 10.00
N LEU A 14 -11.93 -21.74 10.69
CA LEU A 14 -12.06 -20.96 11.93
C LEU A 14 -12.57 -19.55 11.63
N LEU A 15 -12.02 -18.87 10.61
CA LEU A 15 -12.43 -17.53 10.23
C LEU A 15 -13.90 -17.48 9.81
N THR A 16 -14.35 -18.44 8.98
CA THR A 16 -15.77 -18.58 8.64
C THR A 16 -16.64 -18.79 9.89
N THR A 17 -16.20 -19.63 10.83
CA THR A 17 -16.94 -19.85 12.08
C THR A 17 -17.02 -18.59 12.93
N VAL A 18 -15.95 -17.80 13.00
CA VAL A 18 -15.92 -16.52 13.71
C VAL A 18 -16.90 -15.55 13.07
N ASP A 19 -16.84 -15.38 11.75
CA ASP A 19 -17.69 -14.46 10.99
C ASP A 19 -19.17 -14.85 11.11
N ASP A 20 -19.50 -16.12 10.94
CA ASP A 20 -20.86 -16.65 11.10
C ASP A 20 -21.39 -16.46 12.53
N THR A 21 -20.53 -16.65 13.53
CA THR A 21 -20.91 -16.47 14.94
C THR A 21 -21.15 -15.00 15.26
N LEU A 22 -20.30 -14.10 14.78
CA LEU A 22 -20.49 -12.65 14.96
C LEU A 22 -21.73 -12.15 14.21
N ALA A 23 -22.01 -12.66 13.01
CA ALA A 23 -23.18 -12.28 12.24
C ALA A 23 -24.49 -12.77 12.89
N ARG A 24 -24.50 -13.99 13.43
CA ARG A 24 -25.70 -14.60 14.03
C ARG A 24 -25.95 -14.17 15.47
N CYS A 25 -24.91 -14.16 16.29
CA CYS A 25 -25.01 -13.97 17.74
C CYS A 25 -24.57 -12.57 18.19
N GLY A 26 -23.91 -11.80 17.32
CA GLY A 26 -23.27 -10.54 17.70
C GLY A 26 -22.05 -10.76 18.59
N ALA A 27 -21.61 -9.66 19.22
CA ALA A 27 -20.61 -9.65 20.28
C ALA A 27 -21.22 -9.05 21.57
N PRO A 28 -20.59 -9.26 22.75
CA PRO A 28 -21.03 -8.60 23.97
C PRO A 28 -21.13 -7.07 23.81
N ALA A 29 -22.10 -6.44 24.48
CA ALA A 29 -22.48 -5.04 24.22
C ALA A 29 -21.30 -4.05 24.36
N GLU A 30 -20.48 -4.22 25.39
CA GLU A 30 -19.33 -3.35 25.69
C GLU A 30 -18.02 -3.85 25.07
N HIS A 31 -18.08 -4.79 24.11
CA HIS A 31 -16.88 -5.40 23.56
C HIS A 31 -16.15 -4.48 22.57
N ALA A 32 -14.81 -4.46 22.64
CA ALA A 32 -13.98 -3.59 21.81
C ALA A 32 -14.11 -3.85 20.29
N ILE A 33 -14.56 -5.04 19.91
CA ILE A 33 -14.76 -5.44 18.50
C ILE A 33 -15.72 -4.49 17.77
N TRP A 34 -16.72 -3.94 18.46
CA TRP A 34 -17.71 -3.05 17.84
C TRP A 34 -17.08 -1.79 17.26
N ARG A 35 -16.04 -1.25 17.92
CA ARG A 35 -15.30 -0.11 17.40
C ARG A 35 -14.58 -0.47 16.11
N LEU A 36 -13.93 -1.64 16.07
CA LEU A 36 -13.16 -2.12 14.93
C LEU A 36 -14.06 -2.44 13.73
N LEU A 37 -15.18 -3.13 13.97
CA LEU A 37 -16.18 -3.41 12.94
C LEU A 37 -16.78 -2.14 12.35
N ARG A 38 -17.07 -1.13 13.18
CA ARG A 38 -17.56 0.16 12.68
C ARG A 38 -16.51 0.96 11.91
N LYS A 39 -15.24 0.90 12.33
CA LYS A 39 -14.13 1.59 11.65
C LYS A 39 -13.83 0.96 10.29
N GLY A 40 -13.70 -0.36 10.24
CA GLY A 40 -13.28 -1.10 9.04
C GLY A 40 -14.42 -1.55 8.14
N GLY A 41 -15.64 -1.71 8.65
CA GLY A 41 -16.79 -2.19 7.88
C GLY A 41 -16.68 -3.64 7.40
N LEU A 42 -15.71 -4.40 7.90
CA LEU A 42 -15.38 -5.76 7.46
C LEU A 42 -15.40 -6.73 8.63
N LEU A 43 -15.81 -7.97 8.38
CA LEU A 43 -15.65 -9.07 9.33
C LEU A 43 -14.19 -9.56 9.36
N PRO A 44 -13.75 -10.23 10.44
CA PRO A 44 -12.38 -10.72 10.56
C PRO A 44 -11.90 -11.57 9.37
N GLY A 45 -12.70 -12.50 8.85
CA GLY A 45 -12.31 -13.32 7.70
C GLY A 45 -12.06 -12.49 6.43
N ASP A 46 -12.97 -11.59 6.10
CA ASP A 46 -12.86 -10.68 4.96
C ASP A 46 -11.67 -9.72 5.09
N ALA A 47 -11.45 -9.19 6.29
CA ALA A 47 -10.32 -8.29 6.59
C ALA A 47 -8.97 -8.99 6.36
N ILE A 48 -8.83 -10.24 6.80
CA ILE A 48 -7.62 -11.05 6.56
C ILE A 48 -7.49 -11.39 5.08
N ALA A 49 -8.57 -11.75 4.40
CA ALA A 49 -8.55 -12.02 2.95
C ALA A 49 -8.09 -10.80 2.15
N GLY A 50 -8.56 -9.60 2.54
CA GLY A 50 -8.11 -8.33 2.00
C GLY A 50 -6.62 -8.12 2.23
N ALA A 51 -6.10 -8.32 3.44
CA ALA A 51 -4.65 -8.21 3.69
C ALA A 51 -3.84 -9.23 2.87
N VAL A 52 -4.34 -10.45 2.71
CA VAL A 52 -3.71 -11.53 1.92
C VAL A 52 -3.56 -11.15 0.45
N SER A 53 -4.51 -10.41 -0.14
CA SER A 53 -4.46 -10.05 -1.56
C SER A 53 -3.35 -9.07 -1.93
N TRP A 54 -2.76 -8.36 -0.95
CA TRP A 54 -1.62 -7.46 -1.20
C TRP A 54 -0.33 -8.24 -1.35
N ALA A 55 0.11 -8.45 -2.59
CA ALA A 55 1.32 -9.21 -2.92
C ALA A 55 2.55 -8.28 -2.98
N PRO A 56 3.52 -8.38 -2.05
CA PRO A 56 4.72 -7.54 -2.07
C PRO A 56 5.52 -7.65 -3.38
N GLN A 57 5.51 -8.84 -4.01
CA GLN A 57 6.25 -9.08 -5.25
C GLN A 57 5.71 -8.27 -6.43
N ALA A 58 4.42 -7.95 -6.44
CA ALA A 58 3.83 -7.11 -7.49
C ALA A 58 4.39 -5.69 -7.43
N PHE A 59 4.63 -5.16 -6.22
CA PHE A 59 5.23 -3.84 -6.02
C PHE A 59 6.71 -3.82 -6.41
N THR A 60 7.50 -4.82 -6.00
CA THR A 60 8.90 -4.94 -6.42
C THR A 60 9.01 -5.04 -7.95
N HIS A 61 8.18 -5.87 -8.59
CA HIS A 61 8.16 -5.96 -10.04
C HIS A 61 7.81 -4.63 -10.70
N ARG A 62 6.84 -3.89 -10.14
CA ARG A 62 6.48 -2.56 -10.65
C ARG A 62 7.61 -1.55 -10.48
N ALA A 63 8.35 -1.59 -9.37
CA ALA A 63 9.55 -0.79 -9.16
C ALA A 63 10.63 -1.08 -10.21
N ASP A 64 10.85 -2.36 -10.54
CA ASP A 64 11.81 -2.77 -11.58
C ASP A 64 11.45 -2.20 -12.96
N LEU A 65 10.17 -2.27 -13.34
CA LEU A 65 9.68 -1.69 -14.60
C LEU A 65 9.90 -0.17 -14.66
N LEU A 66 9.70 0.54 -13.55
CA LEU A 66 9.92 1.98 -13.47
C LEU A 66 11.40 2.35 -13.56
N ARG A 67 12.29 1.54 -12.98
CA ARG A 67 13.75 1.72 -13.16
C ARG A 67 14.18 1.46 -14.60
N GLN A 68 13.60 0.45 -15.25
CA GLN A 68 13.84 0.21 -16.67
C GLN A 68 13.38 1.40 -17.53
N GLN A 69 12.20 1.96 -17.22
CA GLN A 69 11.69 3.16 -17.89
C GLN A 69 12.62 4.36 -17.68
N HIS A 70 13.09 4.59 -16.46
CA HIS A 70 14.08 5.63 -16.16
C HIS A 70 15.34 5.49 -17.03
N SER A 71 15.91 4.28 -17.13
CA SER A 71 17.08 4.03 -17.99
C SER A 71 16.79 4.33 -19.46
N GLN A 72 15.64 3.93 -19.99
CA GLN A 72 15.24 4.22 -21.37
C GLN A 72 15.10 5.73 -21.64
N GLN A 73 14.54 6.48 -20.68
CA GLN A 73 14.39 7.93 -20.78
C GLN A 73 15.75 8.64 -20.74
N ALA A 74 16.67 8.17 -19.91
CA ALA A 74 18.04 8.68 -19.84
C ALA A 74 18.79 8.44 -21.17
N ASP A 75 18.72 7.23 -21.73
CA ASP A 75 19.34 6.88 -23.02
C ASP A 75 18.78 7.74 -24.15
N LEU A 76 17.46 7.95 -24.18
CA LEU A 76 16.81 8.83 -25.15
C LEU A 76 17.29 10.27 -25.03
N SER A 77 17.43 10.81 -23.81
CA SER A 77 17.95 12.16 -23.57
C SER A 77 19.39 12.33 -24.09
N VAL A 78 20.23 11.31 -23.95
CA VAL A 78 21.60 11.28 -24.52
C VAL A 78 21.56 11.25 -26.04
N SER A 79 20.73 10.38 -26.63
CA SER A 79 20.59 10.26 -28.09
C SER A 79 20.13 11.58 -28.73
N LEU A 80 19.18 12.26 -28.10
CA LEU A 80 18.67 13.56 -28.54
C LEU A 80 19.71 14.68 -28.48
N ALA A 81 20.76 14.55 -27.66
CA ALA A 81 21.81 15.56 -27.55
C ALA A 81 22.81 15.55 -28.74
N ALA A 82 22.77 14.53 -29.61
CA ALA A 82 23.79 14.28 -30.64
C ALA A 82 23.61 15.07 -31.96
N SER A 83 22.70 16.05 -32.05
CA SER A 83 22.52 16.84 -33.30
C SER A 83 23.62 17.88 -33.48
N ALA A 84 24.64 17.57 -34.29
CA ALA A 84 25.67 18.50 -34.72
C ALA A 84 25.52 18.86 -36.21
N GLY A 85 25.76 20.12 -36.56
CA GLY A 85 25.98 20.57 -37.94
C GLY A 85 24.79 21.20 -38.67
N TRP A 86 23.64 21.41 -38.01
CA TRP A 86 22.51 22.15 -38.59
C TRP A 86 22.42 23.56 -38.01
N GLU A 87 22.40 24.58 -38.87
CA GLU A 87 22.44 26.00 -38.49
C GLU A 87 21.32 26.82 -39.16
N GLY A 88 21.08 28.03 -38.66
CA GLY A 88 20.04 28.97 -39.13
C GLY A 88 18.83 29.08 -38.20
N GLU A 89 17.87 29.96 -38.53
CA GLU A 89 16.69 30.22 -37.68
C GLU A 89 15.83 28.96 -37.44
N ALA A 90 15.69 28.10 -38.45
CA ALA A 90 14.99 26.83 -38.33
C ALA A 90 15.68 25.87 -37.35
N ALA A 91 17.02 25.84 -37.37
CA ALA A 91 17.81 25.06 -36.41
C ALA A 91 17.64 25.59 -34.98
N ALA A 92 17.67 26.92 -34.80
CA ALA A 92 17.43 27.54 -33.49
C ALA A 92 16.04 27.21 -32.93
N ALA A 93 14.99 27.29 -33.74
CA ALA A 93 13.63 26.92 -33.34
C ALA A 93 13.50 25.43 -32.99
N PHE A 94 14.19 24.55 -33.72
CA PHE A 94 14.26 23.13 -33.41
C PHE A 94 14.98 22.87 -32.08
N HIS A 95 16.16 23.46 -31.87
CA HIS A 95 16.93 23.30 -30.63
C HIS A 95 16.17 23.81 -29.40
N ALA A 96 15.39 24.89 -29.53
CA ALA A 96 14.52 25.38 -28.47
C ALA A 96 13.45 24.33 -28.09
N ARG A 97 12.78 23.71 -29.08
CA ARG A 97 11.81 22.62 -28.83
C ARG A 97 12.48 21.38 -28.26
N LEU A 98 13.65 21.03 -28.75
CA LEU A 98 14.44 19.90 -28.26
C LEU A 98 14.86 20.09 -26.80
N ALA A 99 15.21 21.31 -26.39
CA ALA A 99 15.54 21.63 -25.01
C ALA A 99 14.33 21.44 -24.08
N VAL A 100 13.12 21.82 -24.51
CA VAL A 100 11.87 21.56 -23.76
C VAL A 100 11.64 20.05 -23.65
N ALA A 101 11.68 19.31 -24.77
CA ALA A 101 11.47 17.87 -24.75
C ALA A 101 12.47 17.12 -23.85
N ARG A 102 13.74 17.56 -23.83
CA ARG A 102 14.77 17.01 -22.94
C ARG A 102 14.48 17.28 -21.47
N ARG A 103 13.99 18.48 -21.13
CA ARG A 103 13.56 18.80 -19.77
C ARG A 103 12.41 17.88 -19.35
N ASP A 104 11.40 17.74 -20.20
CA ASP A 104 10.24 16.88 -19.91
C ASP A 104 10.65 15.41 -19.71
N LEU A 105 11.62 14.92 -20.49
CA LEU A 105 12.19 13.58 -20.30
C LEU A 105 12.93 13.43 -18.98
N THR A 106 13.69 14.44 -18.55
CA THR A 106 14.37 14.43 -17.24
C THR A 106 13.34 14.36 -16.11
N VAL A 107 12.32 15.22 -16.13
CA VAL A 107 11.24 15.22 -15.11
C VAL A 107 10.54 13.86 -15.06
N ALA A 108 10.23 13.28 -16.23
CA ALA A 108 9.60 11.96 -16.31
C ALA A 108 10.50 10.83 -15.79
N ALA A 109 11.82 10.93 -16.00
CA ALA A 109 12.80 9.96 -15.51
C ALA A 109 12.95 10.02 -13.99
N GLU A 110 12.99 11.22 -13.41
CA GLU A 110 13.05 11.42 -11.96
C GLU A 110 11.76 10.97 -11.28
N SER A 111 10.60 11.29 -11.86
CA SER A 111 9.30 10.82 -11.37
C SER A 111 9.20 9.30 -11.37
N SER A 112 9.71 8.63 -12.42
CA SER A 112 9.73 7.17 -12.50
C SER A 112 10.59 6.56 -11.39
N LEU A 113 11.76 7.14 -11.12
CA LEU A 113 12.66 6.67 -10.07
C LEU A 113 12.07 6.91 -8.66
N ALA A 114 11.42 8.05 -8.43
CA ALA A 114 10.74 8.33 -7.18
C ALA A 114 9.61 7.33 -6.92
N MET A 115 8.77 7.06 -7.93
CA MET A 115 7.69 6.07 -7.84
C MET A 115 8.23 4.65 -7.61
N ALA A 116 9.38 4.30 -8.20
CA ALA A 116 10.04 3.02 -7.92
C ALA A 116 10.43 2.89 -6.44
N GLY A 117 11.01 3.94 -5.85
CA GLY A 117 11.34 4.00 -4.44
C GLY A 117 10.11 3.86 -3.52
N CYS A 118 8.98 4.48 -3.90
CA CYS A 118 7.71 4.32 -3.21
C CYS A 118 7.25 2.85 -3.18
N PHE A 119 7.34 2.16 -4.31
CA PHE A 119 6.95 0.75 -4.38
C PHE A 119 7.91 -0.17 -3.65
N ASP A 120 9.22 0.12 -3.60
CA ASP A 120 10.15 -0.64 -2.76
C ASP A 120 9.82 -0.52 -1.28
N GLU A 121 9.57 0.70 -0.81
CA GLU A 121 9.25 0.96 0.60
C GLU A 121 7.94 0.28 0.98
N LEU A 122 6.91 0.39 0.13
CA LEU A 122 5.64 -0.30 0.33
C LEU A 122 5.81 -1.82 0.33
N ALA A 123 6.62 -2.38 -0.59
CA ALA A 123 6.90 -3.82 -0.64
C ALA A 123 7.61 -4.29 0.64
N ALA A 124 8.63 -3.57 1.09
CA ALA A 124 9.40 -3.90 2.29
C ALA A 124 8.52 -3.85 3.55
N TRP A 125 7.69 -2.82 3.67
CA TRP A 125 6.74 -2.69 4.77
C TRP A 125 5.69 -3.81 4.73
N LEU A 126 5.12 -4.12 3.56
CA LEU A 126 4.13 -5.19 3.39
C LEU A 126 4.69 -6.55 3.85
N VAL A 127 5.95 -6.86 3.56
CA VAL A 127 6.60 -8.09 4.05
C VAL A 127 6.55 -8.17 5.58
N GLY A 128 6.91 -7.08 6.27
CA GLY A 128 6.88 -7.01 7.72
C GLY A 128 5.46 -7.07 8.29
N ALA A 129 4.52 -6.31 7.71
CA ALA A 129 3.13 -6.26 8.14
C ALA A 129 2.42 -7.62 7.97
N ARG A 130 2.63 -8.29 6.84
CA ARG A 130 2.10 -9.64 6.57
C ARG A 130 2.67 -10.68 7.53
N LEU A 131 3.95 -10.57 7.90
CA LEU A 131 4.55 -11.47 8.89
C LEU A 131 3.95 -11.29 10.29
N ARG A 132 3.70 -10.05 10.74
CA ARG A 132 3.00 -9.80 12.01
C ARG A 132 1.59 -10.36 12.00
N LEU A 133 0.85 -10.13 10.92
CA LEU A 133 -0.50 -10.68 10.76
C LEU A 133 -0.51 -12.21 10.76
N ALA A 134 0.46 -12.84 10.10
CA ALA A 134 0.66 -14.29 10.15
C ALA A 134 0.89 -14.78 11.59
N HIS A 135 1.73 -14.08 12.38
CA HIS A 135 1.93 -14.44 13.79
C HIS A 135 0.65 -14.30 14.61
N LYS A 136 -0.13 -13.23 14.44
CA LYS A 136 -1.42 -13.07 15.12
C LYS A 136 -2.40 -14.17 14.73
N LEU A 137 -2.49 -14.49 13.44
CA LEU A 137 -3.35 -15.57 12.97
C LEU A 137 -2.92 -16.94 13.55
N ALA A 138 -1.63 -17.25 13.55
CA ALA A 138 -1.12 -18.47 14.18
C ALA A 138 -1.46 -18.53 15.69
N ALA A 139 -1.30 -17.42 16.41
CA ALA A 139 -1.65 -17.34 17.82
C ALA A 139 -3.16 -17.60 18.05
N THR A 140 -4.03 -17.01 17.21
CA THR A 140 -5.48 -17.24 17.29
C THR A 140 -5.87 -18.69 16.99
N LEU A 141 -5.19 -19.37 16.05
CA LEU A 141 -5.44 -20.78 15.78
C LEU A 141 -5.10 -21.69 16.96
N SER A 142 -4.10 -21.31 17.77
CA SER A 142 -3.69 -22.03 18.98
C SER A 142 -4.43 -21.61 20.26
N SER A 143 -5.38 -20.68 20.16
CA SER A 143 -6.04 -20.07 21.32
C SER A 143 -7.13 -20.97 21.92
N ALA A 144 -7.47 -20.71 23.20
CA ALA A 144 -8.57 -21.41 23.88
C ALA A 144 -9.94 -21.05 23.26
N GLU A 145 -10.05 -19.84 22.71
CA GLU A 145 -11.22 -19.33 22.00
C GLU A 145 -11.46 -20.13 20.71
N ALA A 146 -10.41 -20.44 19.95
CA ALA A 146 -10.51 -21.30 18.78
C ALA A 146 -10.96 -22.72 19.13
N VAL A 147 -10.46 -23.27 20.24
CA VAL A 147 -10.92 -24.56 20.77
C VAL A 147 -12.40 -24.48 21.19
N THR A 148 -12.79 -23.40 21.86
CA THR A 148 -14.17 -23.16 22.29
C THR A 148 -15.14 -23.10 21.12
N LEU A 149 -14.77 -22.39 20.04
CA LEU A 149 -15.56 -22.32 18.81
C LEU A 149 -15.64 -23.66 18.09
N LYS A 150 -14.56 -24.44 18.09
CA LYS A 150 -14.50 -25.75 17.42
C LYS A 150 -15.27 -26.85 18.16
N LEU A 151 -15.19 -26.87 19.49
CA LEU A 151 -15.87 -27.87 20.32
C LEU A 151 -17.33 -27.53 20.57
N GLY A 152 -17.69 -26.24 20.57
CA GLY A 152 -19.06 -25.76 20.73
C GLY A 152 -19.72 -26.09 22.07
N ILE A 153 -18.99 -26.68 23.02
CA ILE A 153 -19.52 -27.23 24.28
C ILE A 153 -18.62 -26.78 25.44
N VAL A 154 -19.19 -26.01 26.37
CA VAL A 154 -18.63 -25.78 27.71
C VAL A 154 -19.66 -26.30 28.71
N ALA A 155 -19.29 -27.27 29.54
CA ALA A 155 -20.15 -27.86 30.57
C ALA A 155 -21.48 -28.50 30.06
N GLY A 156 -21.48 -29.10 28.87
CA GLY A 156 -22.59 -29.93 28.38
C GLY A 156 -23.78 -29.18 27.79
N LEU A 157 -23.74 -27.84 27.72
CA LEU A 157 -24.75 -27.02 27.03
C LEU A 157 -24.08 -26.05 26.03
N PRO A 158 -24.65 -25.86 24.83
CA PRO A 158 -24.21 -24.80 23.93
C PRO A 158 -24.62 -23.44 24.52
N SER A 159 -23.66 -22.71 25.11
CA SER A 159 -23.89 -21.31 25.45
C SER A 159 -23.47 -20.42 24.29
N GLN A 160 -24.44 -19.97 23.50
CA GLN A 160 -24.22 -19.03 22.40
C GLN A 160 -23.44 -17.79 22.86
N THR A 161 -23.63 -17.35 24.10
CA THR A 161 -22.91 -16.23 24.71
C THR A 161 -21.41 -16.49 24.82
N VAL A 162 -21.01 -17.72 25.19
CA VAL A 162 -19.58 -18.10 25.28
C VAL A 162 -18.94 -18.16 23.90
N GLN A 163 -19.66 -18.70 22.90
CA GLN A 163 -19.20 -18.72 21.51
C GLN A 163 -19.08 -17.29 20.94
N ALA A 164 -20.08 -16.43 21.18
CA ALA A 164 -20.05 -15.03 20.78
C ALA A 164 -18.88 -14.28 21.40
N SER A 165 -18.60 -14.51 22.69
CA SER A 165 -17.43 -13.92 23.35
C SER A 165 -16.12 -14.43 22.74
N ALA A 166 -15.97 -15.74 22.51
CA ALA A 166 -14.77 -16.31 21.90
C ALA A 166 -14.52 -15.80 20.48
N ALA A 167 -15.57 -15.70 19.66
CA ALA A 167 -15.50 -15.11 18.32
C ALA A 167 -15.12 -13.62 18.38
N ALA A 168 -15.67 -12.88 19.35
CA ALA A 168 -15.37 -11.48 19.53
C ALA A 168 -13.90 -11.25 19.94
N GLU A 169 -13.34 -12.07 20.83
CA GLU A 169 -11.93 -11.98 21.25
C GLU A 169 -10.97 -12.27 20.09
N ILE A 170 -11.21 -13.35 19.32
CA ILE A 170 -10.43 -13.62 18.10
C ILE A 170 -10.55 -12.45 17.12
N GLY A 171 -11.78 -11.95 16.90
CA GLY A 171 -12.05 -10.84 16.01
C GLY A 171 -11.31 -9.56 16.42
N VAL A 172 -11.22 -9.23 17.71
CA VAL A 172 -10.45 -8.07 18.19
C VAL A 172 -8.98 -8.21 17.86
N VAL A 173 -8.38 -9.37 18.14
CA VAL A 173 -6.94 -9.58 17.88
C VAL A 173 -6.62 -9.40 16.40
N LEU A 174 -7.44 -9.99 15.53
CA LEU A 174 -7.21 -9.94 14.09
C LEU A 174 -7.51 -8.55 13.51
N LEU A 175 -8.67 -7.97 13.83
CA LEU A 175 -9.05 -6.66 13.29
C LEU A 175 -8.16 -5.53 13.80
N SER A 176 -7.62 -5.63 15.02
CA SER A 176 -6.65 -4.63 15.52
C SER A 176 -5.34 -4.68 14.73
N GLU A 177 -4.86 -5.86 14.35
CA GLU A 177 -3.64 -5.97 13.53
C GLU A 177 -3.92 -5.54 12.08
N VAL A 178 -5.11 -5.80 11.54
CA VAL A 178 -5.51 -5.27 10.23
C VAL A 178 -5.65 -3.75 10.24
N ASP A 179 -6.10 -3.16 11.36
CA ASP A 179 -6.14 -1.70 11.52
C ASP A 179 -4.73 -1.10 11.41
N LEU A 180 -3.76 -1.66 12.12
CA LEU A 180 -2.34 -1.28 12.03
C LEU A 180 -1.75 -1.54 10.64
N PHE A 181 -2.23 -2.59 9.96
CA PHE A 181 -1.87 -2.87 8.57
C PHE A 181 -2.34 -1.71 7.67
N TRP A 182 -3.57 -1.22 7.80
CA TRP A 182 -4.01 -0.11 6.95
C TRP A 182 -3.38 1.23 7.31
N GLU A 183 -3.24 1.54 8.60
CA GLU A 183 -2.60 2.77 9.06
C GLU A 183 -1.16 2.88 8.54
N GLY A 184 -0.37 1.80 8.66
CA GLY A 184 1.01 1.81 8.16
C GLY A 184 1.12 1.99 6.63
N GLY A 185 0.13 1.49 5.87
CA GLY A 185 0.08 1.71 4.42
C GLY A 185 -0.22 3.16 4.06
N LEU A 186 -1.14 3.80 4.79
CA LEU A 186 -1.49 5.21 4.62
C LEU A 186 -0.31 6.12 4.99
N GLU A 187 0.39 5.84 6.09
CA GLU A 187 1.58 6.61 6.50
C GLU A 187 2.69 6.62 5.42
N ILE A 188 2.88 5.50 4.72
CA ILE A 188 3.82 5.43 3.59
C ILE A 188 3.32 6.29 2.43
N SER A 189 2.03 6.20 2.10
CA SER A 189 1.42 6.98 1.02
C SER A 189 1.54 8.49 1.27
N GLU A 190 1.18 8.96 2.46
CA GLU A 190 1.25 10.38 2.86
C GLU A 190 2.69 10.90 2.84
N ARG A 191 3.65 10.09 3.31
CA ARG A 191 5.08 10.44 3.26
C ARG A 191 5.58 10.61 1.83
N TRP A 192 5.15 9.75 0.92
CA TRP A 192 5.55 9.83 -0.49
C TRP A 192 4.86 10.94 -1.24
N GLU A 193 3.59 11.24 -0.93
CA GLU A 193 2.89 12.42 -1.44
C GLU A 193 3.65 13.70 -1.07
N ALA A 194 3.97 13.89 0.22
CA ALA A 194 4.76 15.04 0.68
C ALA A 194 6.14 15.12 0.03
N ARG A 195 6.80 13.98 -0.22
CA ARG A 195 8.10 13.92 -0.89
C ARG A 195 8.01 14.31 -2.36
N LEU A 196 6.97 13.87 -3.07
CA LEU A 196 6.73 14.20 -4.47
C LEU A 196 6.37 15.69 -4.62
N GLU A 197 5.52 16.22 -3.74
CA GLU A 197 5.20 17.66 -3.71
C GLU A 197 6.45 18.52 -3.47
N ALA A 198 7.31 18.12 -2.53
CA ALA A 198 8.56 18.81 -2.27
C ALA A 198 9.52 18.78 -3.47
N ALA A 199 9.57 17.67 -4.22
CA ALA A 199 10.36 17.56 -5.43
C ALA A 199 9.86 18.51 -6.53
N VAL A 200 8.54 18.56 -6.76
CA VAL A 200 7.92 19.48 -7.73
C VAL A 200 8.14 20.94 -7.35
N ALA A 201 8.11 21.28 -6.07
CA ALA A 201 8.34 22.65 -5.58
C ALA A 201 9.78 23.13 -5.81
N LEU A 202 10.77 22.24 -5.72
CA LEU A 202 12.19 22.56 -5.99
C LEU A 202 12.47 22.71 -7.49
N GLU A 203 11.73 22.01 -8.34
CA GLU A 203 11.81 22.12 -9.81
C GLU A 203 11.12 23.36 -10.39
N ALA A 204 10.53 24.24 -9.58
CA ALA A 204 10.00 25.51 -10.04
C ALA A 204 11.09 26.62 -10.02
N PRO A 205 11.83 26.87 -11.12
CA PRO A 205 12.65 28.07 -11.19
C PRO A 205 11.75 29.29 -11.44
N ALA A 206 11.93 30.34 -10.64
CA ALA A 206 12.06 31.76 -11.00
C ALA A 206 11.53 32.29 -12.37
N VAL A 207 10.38 31.82 -12.88
CA VAL A 207 9.74 32.35 -14.12
C VAL A 207 9.23 33.80 -13.92
N GLN A 208 9.31 34.36 -12.72
CA GLN A 208 8.89 35.75 -12.47
C GLN A 208 9.96 36.82 -12.76
N ALA A 209 11.19 36.48 -13.16
CA ALA A 209 12.25 37.49 -13.31
C ALA A 209 12.47 38.07 -14.73
N SER A 210 11.67 37.71 -15.75
CA SER A 210 11.90 38.20 -17.13
C SER A 210 10.76 38.99 -17.77
N ALA A 211 9.78 39.47 -16.97
CA ALA A 211 8.67 40.28 -17.47
C ALA A 211 8.86 41.81 -17.32
N THR A 212 10.10 42.30 -17.27
CA THR A 212 10.42 43.74 -17.42
C THR A 212 11.37 43.95 -18.58
N LEU A 213 10.87 43.69 -19.80
CA LEU A 213 11.39 44.33 -21.00
C LEU A 213 10.88 45.77 -20.99
N HIS A 214 11.74 46.68 -20.53
CA HIS A 214 11.59 48.11 -20.72
C HIS A 214 11.78 48.38 -22.21
N VAL A 215 10.68 48.62 -22.92
CA VAL A 215 10.68 49.16 -24.28
C VAL A 215 10.63 50.67 -24.12
N ASP A 216 11.80 51.31 -24.15
CA ASP A 216 11.89 52.74 -24.41
C ASP A 216 12.03 52.95 -25.93
N TYR A 217 11.09 53.72 -26.47
CA TYR A 217 11.08 54.27 -27.82
C TYR A 217 11.83 55.62 -27.86
#